data_AF-A0A6P4DUB5-F1
#
_entry.id   AF-A0A6P4DUB5-F1
#
_cell.length_a   1.000
_cell.length_b   1.000
_cell.length_c   1.000
_cell.angle_alpha   90.00
_cell.angle_beta   90.00
_cell.angle_gamma   90.00
#
_symmetry.space_group_name_H-M   'P 1'
#
loop_
_entity.id
_entity.type
_entity.pdbx_description
1 polymer ?
#
loop_
_entity_poly.entity_id
_entity_poly.type
_entity_poly.pdbx_seq_one_letter_code
_entity_poly.pdbx_strand_id
1 'polypeptide(L)'
;MFLFNRVFPHIIKWKFPVGKIIASIIALSFFSLVTGLYVLHFSIALILVNKEVPQTRGMLYPRESETREVRSLDGIWNFVRSDQANPTQGVRDEWYAKELSKSRPTIPMPVPASYNDITTDNLRDHVGTVWYDRKFFVPRTWAKDQRIWLRFGSVHYEAYV
;
A
#
# COMPACT_ATOMS: atom_id res chain seq x y z
N MET A 1 57.17 -29.35 76.67
CA MET A 1 56.94 -30.67 76.04
C MET A 1 55.71 -30.57 75.16
N PHE A 2 55.73 -31.29 74.04
CA PHE A 2 54.76 -31.39 72.93
C PHE A 2 55.14 -30.68 71.62
N LEU A 3 55.26 -31.56 70.62
CA LEU A 3 55.90 -31.47 69.32
C LEU A 3 54.89 -31.08 68.22
N PHE A 4 55.47 -30.62 67.10
CA PHE A 4 55.09 -30.85 65.71
C PHE A 4 53.70 -30.37 65.24
N ASN A 5 53.68 -29.50 64.23
CA ASN A 5 53.64 -29.98 62.84
C ASN A 5 53.77 -28.86 61.80
N ARG A 6 54.46 -29.17 60.69
CA ARG A 6 54.68 -28.33 59.51
C ARG A 6 53.35 -27.86 58.91
N VAL A 7 53.26 -26.56 58.60
CA VAL A 7 52.19 -25.96 57.79
C VAL A 7 52.58 -26.07 56.31
N PHE A 8 51.81 -26.82 55.52
CA PHE A 8 51.87 -26.80 54.05
C PHE A 8 51.03 -25.61 53.52
N PRO A 9 51.47 -24.88 52.49
CA PRO A 9 50.67 -23.80 51.91
C PRO A 9 49.61 -24.38 50.94
N HIS A 10 48.34 -24.05 51.16
CA HIS A 10 47.26 -24.32 50.24
C HIS A 10 47.30 -23.32 49.06
N ILE A 11 47.59 -23.82 47.86
CA ILE A 11 47.42 -23.07 46.60
C ILE A 11 45.94 -23.14 46.20
N ILE A 12 45.25 -22.00 46.20
CA ILE A 12 43.86 -21.87 45.72
C ILE A 12 43.87 -21.92 44.19
N LYS A 13 43.30 -22.97 43.60
CA LYS A 13 43.07 -23.06 42.15
C LYS A 13 41.72 -22.43 41.80
N TRP A 14 41.74 -21.24 41.20
CA TRP A 14 40.56 -20.61 40.61
C TRP A 14 40.12 -21.37 39.36
N LYS A 15 38.93 -22.00 39.40
CA LYS A 15 38.36 -22.73 38.26
C LYS A 15 37.49 -21.77 37.45
N PHE A 16 38.09 -21.05 36.50
CA PHE A 16 37.38 -20.13 35.62
C PHE A 16 36.42 -20.90 34.68
N PRO A 17 35.14 -20.50 34.53
CA PRO A 17 34.15 -21.22 33.74
C PRO A 17 34.27 -20.89 32.24
N VAL A 18 35.45 -21.12 31.66
CA VAL A 18 35.81 -20.78 30.27
C VAL A 18 34.81 -21.39 29.27
N GLY A 19 34.35 -22.62 29.49
CA GLY A 19 33.37 -23.28 28.61
C GLY A 19 31.99 -22.60 28.58
N LYS A 20 31.52 -22.02 29.70
CA LYS A 20 30.24 -21.28 29.73
C LYS A 20 30.35 -19.94 29.01
N ILE A 21 31.53 -19.31 29.08
CA ILE A 21 31.83 -18.07 28.38
C ILE A 21 31.86 -18.33 26.86
N ILE A 22 32.56 -19.39 26.42
CA ILE A 22 32.62 -19.78 25.01
C ILE A 22 31.22 -20.11 24.46
N ALA A 23 30.41 -20.89 25.19
CA ALA A 23 29.04 -21.21 24.78
C ALA A 23 28.15 -19.95 24.65
N SER A 24 28.32 -18.98 25.54
CA SER A 24 27.58 -17.71 25.49
C SER A 24 27.99 -16.85 24.29
N ILE A 25 29.30 -16.81 23.97
CA ILE A 25 29.83 -16.10 22.79
C ILE A 25 29.30 -16.74 21.50
N ILE A 26 29.27 -18.07 21.43
CA ILE A 26 28.72 -18.80 20.28
C ILE A 26 27.21 -18.52 20.14
N ALA A 27 26.44 -18.60 21.23
CA ALA A 27 25.01 -18.30 21.22
C ALA A 27 24.70 -16.86 20.77
N LEU A 28 25.48 -15.89 21.25
CA LEU A 28 25.36 -14.49 20.84
C LEU A 28 25.70 -14.29 19.35
N SER A 29 26.70 -15.03 18.85
CA SER A 29 27.10 -15.00 17.44
C SER A 29 26.01 -15.57 16.53
N PHE A 30 25.39 -16.69 16.92
CA PHE A 30 24.25 -17.27 16.20
C PHE A 30 23.03 -16.34 16.23
N PHE A 31 22.72 -15.72 17.38
CA PHE A 31 21.62 -14.77 17.49
C PHE A 31 21.84 -13.52 16.60
N SER A 32 23.07 -13.01 16.57
CA SER A 32 23.46 -11.91 15.68
C SER A 32 23.31 -12.28 14.20
N LEU A 33 23.71 -13.51 13.81
CA LEU A 33 23.57 -13.99 12.44
C LEU A 33 22.11 -14.09 12.01
N VAL A 34 21.24 -14.66 12.85
CA VAL A 34 19.82 -14.82 12.54
C VAL A 34 19.12 -13.47 12.42
N THR A 35 19.41 -12.53 13.33
CA THR A 35 18.86 -11.17 13.25
C THR A 35 19.35 -10.42 12.01
N GLY A 36 20.64 -10.55 11.65
CA GLY A 36 21.18 -9.99 10.42
C GLY A 36 20.51 -10.53 9.16
N LEU A 37 20.29 -11.84 9.08
CA LEU A 37 19.58 -12.47 7.96
C LEU A 37 18.11 -12.04 7.87
N TYR A 38 17.44 -11.88 9.02
CA TYR A 38 16.06 -11.39 9.07
C TYR A 38 15.95 -9.95 8.56
N VAL A 39 16.85 -9.05 9.01
CA VAL A 39 16.89 -7.66 8.55
C VAL A 39 17.20 -7.58 7.06
N LEU A 40 18.12 -8.42 6.56
CA LEU A 40 18.44 -8.49 5.14
C LEU A 40 17.23 -8.94 4.32
N HIS A 41 16.55 -10.01 4.75
CA HIS A 41 15.34 -10.51 4.08
C HIS A 41 14.23 -9.44 4.07
N PHE A 42 14.00 -8.78 5.19
CA PHE A 42 12.99 -7.72 5.30
C PHE A 42 13.32 -6.53 4.40
N SER A 43 14.60 -6.14 4.34
CA SER A 43 15.07 -5.05 3.46
C SER A 43 14.90 -5.39 1.98
N ILE A 44 15.24 -6.63 1.58
CA ILE A 44 15.03 -7.11 0.21
C ILE A 44 13.54 -7.15 -0.12
N ALA A 45 12.69 -7.63 0.81
CA ALA A 45 11.24 -7.63 0.62
C ALA A 45 10.70 -6.20 0.42
N LEU A 46 11.15 -5.22 1.21
CA LEU A 46 10.79 -3.81 1.03
C LEU A 46 11.21 -3.27 -0.32
N ILE A 47 12.42 -3.57 -0.79
CA ILE A 47 12.92 -3.14 -2.10
C ILE A 47 12.10 -3.78 -3.23
N LEU A 48 11.75 -5.06 -3.10
CA LEU A 48 10.93 -5.78 -4.08
C LEU A 48 9.48 -5.29 -4.11
N VAL A 49 8.93 -4.90 -2.97
CA VAL A 49 7.57 -4.31 -2.86
C VAL A 49 7.55 -2.87 -3.40
N ASN A 50 8.61 -2.09 -3.18
CA ASN A 50 8.79 -0.75 -3.77
C ASN A 50 9.30 -0.79 -5.23
N LYS A 51 8.87 -1.78 -6.02
CA LYS A 51 9.19 -1.80 -7.45
C LYS A 51 8.70 -0.52 -8.12
N GLU A 52 9.66 0.24 -8.64
CA GLU A 52 9.57 1.29 -9.66
C GLU A 52 8.14 1.80 -9.90
N VAL A 53 7.74 2.88 -9.21
CA VAL A 53 6.59 3.67 -9.67
C VAL A 53 6.92 4.10 -11.09
N PRO A 54 6.18 3.63 -12.11
CA PRO A 54 6.49 3.98 -13.50
C PRO A 54 6.44 5.49 -13.60
N GLN A 55 7.61 6.10 -13.84
CA GLN A 55 7.73 7.54 -14.02
C GLN A 55 6.77 7.96 -15.13
N THR A 56 5.74 8.72 -14.76
CA THR A 56 4.77 9.29 -15.71
C THR A 56 5.53 10.28 -16.58
N ARG A 57 5.97 9.84 -17.76
CA ARG A 57 6.70 10.70 -18.70
C ARG A 57 5.73 11.73 -19.29
N GLY A 58 5.81 12.96 -18.75
CA GLY A 58 5.18 14.18 -19.26
C GLY A 58 3.76 14.43 -18.78
N MET A 59 3.59 15.36 -17.82
CA MET A 59 2.27 15.87 -17.39
C MET A 59 1.77 17.00 -18.30
N LEU A 60 1.88 16.83 -19.62
CA LEU A 60 1.39 17.83 -20.57
C LEU A 60 -0.14 17.85 -20.55
N TYR A 61 -0.71 19.05 -20.64
CA TYR A 61 -2.15 19.20 -20.78
C TYR A 61 -2.60 18.58 -22.12
N PRO A 62 -3.62 17.70 -22.15
CA PRO A 62 -4.15 17.12 -23.38
C PRO A 62 -4.65 18.22 -24.31
N ARG A 63 -4.25 18.15 -25.57
CA ARG A 63 -4.71 19.02 -26.64
C ARG A 63 -4.90 18.15 -27.88
N GLU A 64 -5.98 18.40 -28.61
CA GLU A 64 -6.20 17.76 -29.90
C GLU A 64 -5.12 18.19 -30.89
N SER A 65 -4.68 17.25 -31.73
CA SER A 65 -3.75 17.47 -32.83
C SER A 65 -3.98 16.41 -33.89
N GLU A 66 -3.26 16.50 -35.02
CA GLU A 66 -3.30 15.49 -36.09
C GLU A 66 -2.99 14.07 -35.61
N THR A 67 -2.29 13.94 -34.47
CA THR A 67 -1.87 12.65 -33.89
C THR A 67 -2.52 12.35 -32.54
N ARG A 68 -3.35 13.25 -31.99
CA ARG A 68 -3.95 13.11 -30.66
C ARG A 68 -5.43 13.48 -30.69
N GLU A 69 -6.27 12.52 -30.31
CA GLU A 69 -7.69 12.74 -30.07
C GLU A 69 -7.95 12.88 -28.57
N VAL A 70 -8.81 13.83 -28.18
CA VAL A 70 -9.20 14.05 -26.79
C VAL A 70 -10.72 13.93 -26.68
N ARG A 71 -11.20 13.04 -25.80
CA ARG A 71 -12.62 12.91 -25.49
C ARG A 71 -12.84 13.18 -24.01
N SER A 72 -13.68 14.17 -23.71
CA SER A 72 -14.12 14.42 -22.34
C SER A 72 -15.10 13.34 -21.90
N LEU A 73 -14.93 12.87 -20.67
CA LEU A 73 -15.86 11.99 -19.95
C LEU A 73 -16.65 12.77 -18.89
N ASP A 74 -16.77 14.08 -19.03
CA ASP A 74 -17.59 14.93 -18.17
C ASP A 74 -19.09 14.63 -18.39
N GLY A 75 -19.91 14.95 -17.38
CA GLY A 75 -21.34 14.70 -17.37
C GLY A 75 -21.76 13.89 -16.14
N ILE A 76 -22.82 13.10 -16.26
CA ILE A 76 -23.38 12.34 -15.14
C ILE A 76 -22.69 10.98 -15.01
N TRP A 77 -22.26 10.66 -13.79
CA TRP A 77 -21.67 9.40 -13.39
C TRP A 77 -22.57 8.72 -12.35
N ASN A 78 -22.51 7.39 -12.25
CA ASN A 78 -23.10 6.68 -11.13
C ASN A 78 -22.23 6.88 -9.90
N PHE A 79 -22.87 7.10 -8.76
CA PHE A 79 -22.19 7.33 -7.49
C PHE A 79 -22.75 6.43 -6.39
N VAL A 80 -21.86 5.88 -5.57
CA VAL A 80 -22.20 5.15 -4.34
C VAL A 80 -21.27 5.57 -3.22
N ARG A 81 -21.88 5.88 -2.08
CA ARG A 81 -21.17 6.13 -0.82
C ARG A 81 -20.98 4.80 -0.08
N SER A 82 -19.75 4.51 0.35
CA SER A 82 -19.50 3.37 1.25
C SER A 82 -19.93 3.69 2.68
N ASP A 83 -20.17 2.66 3.49
CA ASP A 83 -20.39 2.85 4.91
C ASP A 83 -19.11 3.37 5.59
N GLN A 84 -19.23 4.39 6.44
CA GLN A 84 -18.12 4.96 7.20
C GLN A 84 -17.53 3.94 8.18
N ALA A 85 -18.37 3.06 8.72
CA ALA A 85 -17.91 1.98 9.60
C ALA A 85 -17.14 0.89 8.84
N ASN A 86 -17.27 0.84 7.50
CA ASN A 86 -16.68 -0.21 6.68
C ASN A 86 -16.24 0.31 5.30
N PRO A 87 -15.21 1.17 5.25
CA PRO A 87 -14.79 1.83 4.02
C PRO A 87 -14.26 0.87 2.95
N THR A 88 -13.71 -0.28 3.36
CA THR A 88 -13.12 -1.29 2.46
C THR A 88 -14.14 -2.30 1.92
N GLN A 89 -15.43 -2.14 2.24
CA GLN A 89 -16.48 -3.07 1.80
C GLN A 89 -16.50 -3.22 0.28
N GLY A 90 -16.47 -2.12 -0.48
CA GLY A 90 -16.57 -2.20 -1.94
C GLY A 90 -15.41 -2.92 -2.62
N VAL A 91 -14.23 -2.91 -1.99
CA VAL A 91 -13.08 -3.69 -2.48
C VAL A 91 -13.28 -5.18 -2.17
N ARG A 92 -13.68 -5.52 -0.94
CA ARG A 92 -13.90 -6.93 -0.53
C ARG A 92 -15.05 -7.61 -1.27
N ASP A 93 -16.11 -6.85 -1.52
CA ASP A 93 -17.31 -7.31 -2.23
C ASP A 93 -17.17 -7.15 -3.76
N GLU A 94 -15.98 -6.76 -4.24
CA GLU A 94 -15.65 -6.62 -5.67
C GLU A 94 -16.64 -5.74 -6.46
N TRP A 95 -17.04 -4.59 -5.92
CA TRP A 95 -18.00 -3.71 -6.60
C TRP A 95 -17.51 -3.22 -7.97
N TYR A 96 -16.19 -3.21 -8.20
CA TYR A 96 -15.55 -2.88 -9.47
C TYR A 96 -15.65 -3.98 -10.54
N ALA A 97 -16.01 -5.22 -10.18
CA ALA A 97 -16.00 -6.34 -11.12
C ALA A 97 -17.16 -6.29 -12.14
N LYS A 98 -18.23 -5.57 -11.81
CA LYS A 98 -19.42 -5.38 -12.64
C LYS A 98 -19.87 -3.92 -12.54
N GLU A 99 -20.90 -3.57 -13.31
CA GLU A 99 -21.54 -2.25 -13.24
C GLU A 99 -22.02 -1.96 -11.82
N LEU A 100 -21.72 -0.77 -11.33
CA LEU A 100 -22.00 -0.41 -9.94
C LEU A 100 -23.50 -0.42 -9.62
N SER A 101 -24.34 -0.08 -10.62
CA SER A 101 -25.79 -0.13 -10.52
C SER A 101 -26.35 -1.55 -10.37
N LYS A 102 -25.57 -2.60 -10.68
CA LYS A 102 -25.95 -4.01 -10.50
C LYS A 102 -25.59 -4.53 -9.11
N SER A 103 -24.62 -3.92 -8.44
CA SER A 103 -24.17 -4.32 -7.10
C SER A 103 -24.82 -3.49 -6.00
N ARG A 104 -25.09 -2.20 -6.24
CA ARG A 104 -25.64 -1.27 -5.25
C ARG A 104 -26.62 -0.27 -5.90
N PRO A 105 -27.57 0.30 -5.13
CA PRO A 105 -28.34 1.45 -5.55
C PRO A 105 -27.40 2.64 -5.80
N THR A 106 -27.40 3.18 -7.02
CA THR A 106 -26.57 4.33 -7.41
C THR A 106 -27.39 5.61 -7.42
N ILE A 107 -26.71 6.74 -7.19
CA ILE A 107 -27.27 8.08 -7.45
C ILE A 107 -26.53 8.74 -8.61
N PRO A 108 -27.20 9.54 -9.46
CA PRO A 108 -26.53 10.31 -10.51
C PRO A 108 -25.74 11.47 -9.90
N MET A 109 -24.46 11.59 -10.26
CA MET A 109 -23.55 12.63 -9.75
C MET A 109 -22.85 13.35 -10.92
N PRO A 110 -22.86 14.68 -10.98
CA PRO A 110 -22.18 15.42 -12.03
C PRO A 110 -20.65 15.39 -11.83
N VAL A 111 -19.92 15.34 -12.94
CA VAL A 111 -18.46 15.48 -13.02
C VAL A 111 -18.15 16.47 -14.15
N PRO A 112 -17.34 17.52 -13.91
CA PRO A 112 -16.62 17.83 -12.68
C PRO A 112 -17.52 18.54 -11.64
N ALA A 113 -17.59 18.00 -10.43
CA ALA A 113 -18.18 18.66 -9.28
C ALA A 113 -17.70 18.00 -7.98
N SER A 114 -17.70 18.76 -6.87
CA SER A 114 -17.63 18.16 -5.53
C SER A 114 -18.98 17.58 -5.18
N TYR A 115 -19.03 16.36 -4.66
CA TYR A 115 -20.30 15.71 -4.30
C TYR A 115 -20.96 16.32 -3.04
N ASN A 116 -20.19 17.03 -2.20
CA ASN A 116 -20.60 17.46 -0.87
C ASN A 116 -21.86 18.35 -0.86
N ASP A 117 -22.10 19.13 -1.92
CA ASP A 117 -23.16 20.13 -2.00
C ASP A 117 -24.19 19.83 -3.10
N ILE A 118 -24.15 18.65 -3.72
CA ILE A 118 -25.06 18.28 -4.80
C ILE A 118 -26.39 17.74 -4.27
N THR A 119 -26.30 16.92 -3.23
CA THR A 119 -27.45 16.22 -2.66
C THR A 119 -27.80 16.77 -1.28
N THR A 120 -29.06 16.62 -0.87
CA THR A 120 -29.55 17.09 0.43
C THR A 120 -29.42 16.05 1.54
N ASP A 121 -28.80 14.90 1.25
CA ASP A 121 -28.58 13.82 2.19
C ASP A 121 -27.30 14.06 3.03
N ASN A 122 -27.00 13.13 3.95
CA ASN A 122 -25.83 13.19 4.83
C ASN A 122 -24.49 12.92 4.08
N LEU A 123 -24.35 13.42 2.85
CA LEU A 123 -23.15 13.25 2.04
C LEU A 123 -22.13 14.39 2.28
N ARG A 124 -22.61 15.57 2.68
CA ARG A 124 -21.77 16.75 2.93
C ARG A 124 -20.62 16.50 3.92
N ASP A 125 -20.92 15.81 5.01
CA ASP A 125 -19.97 15.51 6.09
C ASP A 125 -19.41 14.07 5.98
N HIS A 126 -19.56 13.43 4.81
CA HIS A 126 -19.07 12.08 4.62
C HIS A 126 -17.54 12.05 4.57
N VAL A 127 -16.97 11.27 5.47
CA VAL A 127 -15.56 10.87 5.44
C VAL A 127 -15.52 9.36 5.19
N GLY A 128 -14.96 8.95 4.06
CA GLY A 128 -14.89 7.55 3.66
C GLY A 128 -14.66 7.37 2.16
N THR A 129 -14.73 6.11 1.72
CA THR A 129 -14.56 5.74 0.32
C THR A 129 -15.84 5.97 -0.46
N VAL A 130 -15.72 6.68 -1.58
CA VAL A 130 -16.81 6.88 -2.54
C VAL A 130 -16.46 6.20 -3.85
N TRP A 131 -17.48 5.70 -4.55
CA TRP A 131 -17.34 4.98 -5.81
C TRP A 131 -18.01 5.77 -6.92
N TYR A 132 -17.29 5.92 -8.03
CA TYR A 132 -17.78 6.50 -9.27
C TYR A 132 -17.71 5.47 -10.39
N ASP A 133 -18.77 5.34 -11.17
CA ASP A 133 -18.83 4.45 -12.33
C ASP A 133 -19.42 5.19 -13.54
N ARG A 134 -18.77 5.05 -14.69
CA ARG A 134 -19.27 5.55 -15.97
C ARG A 134 -18.87 4.64 -17.11
N LYS A 135 -19.86 4.29 -17.92
CA LYS A 135 -19.64 3.69 -19.23
C LYS A 135 -19.49 4.74 -20.30
N PHE A 136 -18.57 4.50 -21.22
CA PHE A 136 -18.40 5.29 -22.42
C PHE A 136 -18.04 4.38 -23.59
N PHE A 137 -18.26 4.86 -24.81
CA PHE A 137 -17.94 4.12 -26.01
C PHE A 137 -16.51 4.45 -26.45
N VAL A 138 -15.73 3.41 -26.71
CA VAL A 138 -14.39 3.53 -27.30
C VAL A 138 -14.55 3.38 -28.82
N PRO A 139 -14.20 4.42 -29.62
CA PRO A 139 -14.23 4.31 -31.07
C PRO A 139 -13.35 3.15 -31.57
N ARG A 140 -13.83 2.40 -32.57
CA ARG A 140 -13.07 1.27 -33.15
C ARG A 140 -11.71 1.68 -33.72
N THR A 141 -11.57 2.94 -34.11
CA THR A 141 -10.31 3.53 -34.61
C THR A 141 -9.20 3.49 -33.57
N TRP A 142 -9.51 3.54 -32.27
CA TRP A 142 -8.51 3.51 -31.19
C TRP A 142 -7.90 2.11 -31.00
N ALA A 143 -8.59 1.05 -31.43
CA ALA A 143 -8.22 -0.33 -31.11
C ALA A 143 -7.03 -0.89 -31.93
N LYS A 144 -6.61 -0.22 -33.00
CA LYS A 144 -5.55 -0.73 -33.89
C LYS A 144 -4.15 -0.24 -33.48
N ASP A 145 -3.93 1.07 -33.59
CA ASP A 145 -2.57 1.64 -33.55
C ASP A 145 -2.45 2.89 -32.65
N GLN A 146 -3.35 3.07 -31.67
CA GLN A 146 -3.34 4.22 -30.77
C GLN A 146 -3.07 3.85 -29.32
N ARG A 147 -2.31 4.71 -28.63
CA ARG A 147 -2.14 4.61 -27.18
C ARG A 147 -3.29 5.33 -26.48
N ILE A 148 -4.10 4.57 -25.75
CA ILE A 148 -5.23 5.10 -25.00
C ILE A 148 -4.77 5.49 -23.59
N TRP A 149 -5.12 6.70 -23.17
CA TRP A 149 -4.88 7.20 -21.80
C TRP A 149 -6.19 7.67 -21.18
N LEU A 150 -6.43 7.27 -19.94
CA LEU A 150 -7.46 7.87 -19.10
C LEU A 150 -6.78 8.90 -18.19
N ARG A 151 -7.17 10.17 -18.30
CA ARG A 151 -6.60 11.26 -17.49
C ARG A 151 -7.68 11.84 -16.60
N PHE A 152 -7.42 11.83 -15.30
CA PHE A 152 -8.19 12.58 -14.31
C PHE A 152 -7.51 13.91 -14.05
N GLY A 153 -8.29 15.00 -14.04
CA GLY A 153 -7.75 16.33 -13.70
C GLY A 153 -7.32 16.41 -12.24
N SER A 154 -8.17 15.93 -11.35
CA SER A 154 -7.92 15.77 -9.92
C SER A 154 -8.93 14.78 -9.35
N VAL A 155 -8.49 13.96 -8.39
CA VAL A 155 -9.34 13.08 -7.57
C VAL A 155 -8.77 13.13 -6.15
N HIS A 156 -9.62 13.10 -5.14
CA HIS A 156 -9.24 13.45 -3.78
C HIS A 156 -9.78 12.46 -2.74
N TYR A 157 -9.03 12.09 -1.69
CA TYR A 157 -7.58 12.31 -1.45
C TYR A 157 -6.70 11.24 -2.11
N GLU A 158 -7.29 10.09 -2.45
CA GLU A 158 -6.65 8.93 -3.06
C GLU A 158 -7.63 8.30 -4.05
N ALA A 159 -7.11 7.71 -5.13
CA ALA A 159 -7.91 7.11 -6.17
C ALA A 159 -7.35 5.75 -6.59
N TYR A 160 -8.27 4.80 -6.76
CA TYR A 160 -8.01 3.50 -7.39
C TYR A 160 -8.87 3.45 -8.65
N VAL A 161 -8.25 3.16 -9.80
CA VAL A 161 -8.87 3.18 -11.13
C VAL A 161 -8.56 1.87 -11.84
#